data_AF-A0A9P8FQE9-F1
#
_entry.id   AF-A0A9P8FQE9-F1
#
_cell.length_a   1.000
_cell.length_b   1.000
_cell.length_c   1.000
_cell.angle_alpha   90.00
_cell.angle_beta   90.00
_cell.angle_gamma   90.00
#
_symmetry.space_group_name_H-M   'P 1'
#
loop_
_entity.id
_entity.type
_entity.pdbx_description
1 polymer ?
#
loop_
_entity_poly.entity_id
_entity_poly.type
_entity_poly.pdbx_seq_one_letter_code
_entity_poly.pdbx_strand_id
1 'polypeptide(L)'
;MEAMLDEEHEQLQQKSGDHNSYTFGKIGKHNVVIACLPGGHQGKAAAATLAVHMMYSFPIKLGLMVGIGGGVPSQVPDIRLGDVVVSMP
;
A
#
# COMPACT_ATOMS: atom_id res chain seq x y z
N MET A 1 -13.15 -3.35 4.70
CA MET A 1 -13.11 -2.54 3.47
C MET A 1 -13.39 -3.52 2.33
N GLU A 2 -14.65 -3.93 2.17
CA GLU A 2 -15.04 -5.09 1.34
C GLU A 2 -15.28 -4.71 -0.14
N ALA A 3 -14.30 -4.15 -0.84
CA ALA A 3 -14.53 -3.81 -2.27
C ALA A 3 -13.32 -3.91 -3.21
N MET A 4 -12.15 -4.35 -2.74
CA MET A 4 -10.91 -4.29 -3.55
C MET A 4 -10.18 -5.63 -3.72
N LEU A 5 -10.52 -6.64 -2.94
CA LEU A 5 -10.00 -8.00 -3.10
C LEU A 5 -11.11 -8.88 -3.68
N ASP A 6 -10.75 -9.80 -4.59
CA ASP A 6 -11.69 -10.79 -5.11
C ASP A 6 -11.97 -11.88 -4.06
N GLU A 7 -10.94 -12.24 -3.29
CA GLU A 7 -10.99 -13.20 -2.18
C GLU A 7 -10.16 -12.64 -1.01
N GLU A 8 -10.73 -12.65 0.21
CA GLU A 8 -9.97 -12.39 1.45
C GLU A 8 -9.45 -13.71 2.01
N HIS A 9 -8.21 -13.71 2.50
CA HIS A 9 -7.59 -14.86 3.15
C HIS A 9 -7.52 -14.67 4.66
N GLU A 10 -7.44 -15.78 5.40
CA GLU A 10 -7.22 -15.75 6.85
C GLU A 10 -5.90 -15.06 7.21
N GLN A 11 -5.84 -14.55 8.44
CA GLN A 11 -4.61 -13.94 8.95
C GLN A 11 -3.49 -14.97 9.05
N LEU A 12 -2.34 -14.66 8.46
CA LEU A 12 -1.14 -15.46 8.58
C LEU A 12 -0.42 -15.16 9.90
N GLN A 13 0.32 -16.14 10.41
CA GLN A 13 1.22 -15.93 11.54
C GLN A 13 2.25 -14.86 11.18
N GLN A 14 2.33 -13.82 12.00
CA GLN A 14 3.30 -12.74 11.81
C GLN A 14 4.69 -13.18 12.24
N LYS A 15 5.71 -12.71 11.52
CA LYS A 15 7.11 -12.93 11.93
C LYS A 15 7.42 -12.14 13.20
N SER A 16 8.26 -12.71 14.06
CA SER A 16 8.76 -12.02 15.25
C SER A 16 9.44 -10.70 14.86
N GLY A 17 9.03 -9.61 15.52
CA GLY A 17 9.51 -8.24 15.25
C GLY A 17 8.64 -7.43 14.29
N ASP A 18 7.74 -8.07 13.53
CA ASP A 18 6.81 -7.38 12.64
C ASP A 18 5.43 -7.23 13.30
N HIS A 19 5.13 -6.01 13.75
CA HIS A 19 3.90 -5.68 14.48
C HIS A 19 2.89 -4.93 13.60
N ASN A 20 3.09 -4.94 12.28
CA ASN A 20 2.21 -4.24 11.36
C ASN A 20 0.90 -4.98 11.17
N SER A 21 -0.18 -4.27 10.84
CA SER A 21 -1.46 -4.89 10.50
C SER A 21 -1.51 -5.17 9.00
N TYR A 22 -1.87 -6.41 8.65
CA TYR A 22 -1.96 -6.87 7.28
C TYR A 22 -3.34 -7.42 6.96
N THR A 23 -3.82 -7.12 5.75
CA THR A 23 -4.94 -7.81 5.11
C THR A 23 -4.38 -8.69 4.00
N PHE A 24 -4.78 -9.96 3.98
CA PHE A 24 -4.34 -10.93 2.98
C PHE A 24 -5.49 -11.24 2.04
N GLY A 25 -5.18 -11.47 0.78
CA GLY A 25 -6.19 -11.88 -0.18
C GLY A 25 -5.63 -12.07 -1.57
N LYS A 26 -6.50 -11.89 -2.55
CA LYS A 26 -6.22 -12.18 -3.95
C LYS A 26 -6.90 -11.19 -4.87
N ILE A 27 -6.22 -10.85 -5.96
CA ILE A 27 -6.78 -10.12 -7.10
C ILE A 27 -6.39 -10.89 -8.36
N GLY A 28 -7.38 -11.39 -9.10
CA GLY A 28 -7.21 -12.30 -10.23
C GLY A 28 -6.39 -13.53 -9.83
N LYS A 29 -5.20 -13.67 -10.42
CA LYS A 29 -4.27 -14.79 -10.14
C LYS A 29 -3.15 -14.44 -9.15
N HIS A 30 -3.18 -13.26 -8.55
CA HIS A 30 -2.10 -12.74 -7.71
C HIS A 30 -2.53 -12.73 -6.25
N ASN A 31 -1.69 -13.31 -5.38
CA ASN A 31 -1.82 -13.13 -3.94
C ASN A 31 -1.35 -11.72 -3.57
N VAL A 32 -2.14 -11.03 -2.77
CA VAL A 32 -1.91 -9.64 -2.36
C VAL A 32 -1.86 -9.57 -0.84
N VAL A 33 -0.91 -8.79 -0.32
CA VAL A 33 -0.88 -8.36 1.08
C VAL A 33 -0.96 -6.84 1.10
N ILE A 34 -1.92 -6.32 1.86
CA ILE A 34 -2.17 -4.90 2.02
C ILE A 34 -1.80 -4.52 3.45
N ALA A 35 -1.04 -3.44 3.59
CA ALA A 35 -0.68 -2.89 4.88
C ALA A 35 -1.06 -1.41 4.92
N CYS A 36 -1.63 -0.97 6.03
CA CYS A 36 -1.94 0.42 6.27
C CYS A 36 -1.17 0.90 7.50
N LEU A 37 -0.66 2.13 7.44
CA LEU A 37 -0.12 2.75 8.64
C LEU A 37 -1.25 2.95 9.67
N PRO A 38 -1.00 2.68 10.96
CA PRO A 38 -1.99 2.93 12.00
C PRO A 38 -2.36 4.42 12.03
N GLY A 39 -3.62 4.71 12.40
CA GLY A 39 -4.11 6.08 12.51
C GLY A 39 -3.16 6.95 13.34
N GLY A 40 -2.88 8.17 12.85
CA GLY A 40 -1.93 9.09 13.48
C GLY A 40 -0.46 8.89 13.09
N HIS A 41 -0.12 7.82 12.37
CA HIS A 41 1.22 7.63 11.82
C HIS A 41 1.21 7.97 10.33
N GLN A 42 1.93 9.01 9.95
CA GLN A 42 2.04 9.47 8.57
C GLN A 42 3.48 9.80 8.22
N GLY A 43 3.76 9.85 6.92
CA GLY A 43 5.03 10.32 6.38
C GLY A 43 5.90 9.21 5.79
N LYS A 44 6.90 9.67 5.03
CA LYS A 44 7.77 8.82 4.20
C LYS A 44 8.53 7.77 5.01
N ALA A 45 9.03 8.15 6.19
CA ALA A 45 9.81 7.25 7.05
C ALA A 45 8.97 6.07 7.56
N ALA A 46 7.76 6.34 8.06
CA ALA A 46 6.87 5.28 8.53
C ALA A 46 6.46 4.33 7.39
N ALA A 47 6.14 4.88 6.21
CA ALA A 47 5.82 4.09 5.02
C ALA A 47 7.01 3.22 4.56
N ALA A 48 8.24 3.76 4.60
CA ALA A 48 9.44 3.01 4.27
C ALA A 48 9.69 1.86 5.25
N THR A 49 9.55 2.09 6.56
CA THR A 49 9.68 1.03 7.58
C THR A 49 8.64 -0.08 7.36
N LEU A 50 7.38 0.29 7.11
CA LEU A 50 6.31 -0.66 6.80
C LEU A 50 6.66 -1.52 5.57
N ALA A 51 7.11 -0.89 4.48
CA ALA A 51 7.52 -1.59 3.27
C ALA A 51 8.71 -2.54 3.52
N VAL A 52 9.70 -2.13 4.32
CA VAL A 52 10.84 -2.98 4.70
C VAL A 52 10.36 -4.21 5.49
N HIS A 53 9.45 -4.03 6.44
CA HIS A 53 8.87 -5.14 7.19
C HIS A 53 8.11 -6.11 6.28
N MET A 54 7.32 -5.59 5.32
CA MET A 54 6.62 -6.43 4.33
C MET A 54 7.58 -7.26 3.50
N MET A 55 8.66 -6.65 3.00
CA MET A 55 9.69 -7.35 2.20
C MET A 55 10.42 -8.41 3.02
N TYR A 56 10.61 -8.19 4.32
CA TYR A 56 11.21 -9.17 5.22
C TYR A 56 10.25 -10.31 5.57
N SER A 57 8.97 -10.00 5.78
CA SER A 57 7.94 -10.94 6.24
C SER A 57 7.41 -11.84 5.13
N PHE A 58 7.32 -11.33 3.89
CA PHE A 58 6.67 -12.03 2.78
C PHE A 58 7.54 -12.05 1.52
N PRO A 59 7.39 -13.05 0.65
CA PRO A 59 8.10 -13.13 -0.63
C PRO A 59 7.49 -12.19 -1.69
N ILE A 60 7.57 -10.87 -1.44
CA ILE A 60 7.02 -9.83 -2.33
C ILE A 60 7.79 -9.79 -3.66
N LYS A 61 7.06 -9.79 -4.77
CA LYS A 61 7.62 -9.67 -6.14
C LYS A 61 7.39 -8.31 -6.79
N LEU A 62 6.34 -7.61 -6.36
CA LEU A 62 5.94 -6.30 -6.84
C LEU A 62 5.36 -5.52 -5.66
N GLY A 63 5.78 -4.27 -5.48
CA GLY A 63 5.26 -3.37 -4.45
C GLY A 63 4.60 -2.16 -5.08
N LEU A 64 3.44 -1.76 -4.58
CA LEU A 64 2.75 -0.53 -4.96
C LEU A 64 2.57 0.34 -3.71
N MET A 65 3.01 1.60 -3.77
CA MET A 65 2.75 2.59 -2.74
C MET A 65 1.60 3.48 -3.20
N VAL A 66 0.46 3.40 -2.51
CA VAL A 66 -0.73 4.18 -2.83
C VAL A 66 -0.95 5.22 -1.74
N GLY A 67 -1.13 6.47 -2.15
CA GLY A 67 -1.37 7.58 -1.23
C GLY A 67 -2.01 8.75 -1.96
N ILE A 68 -2.39 9.77 -1.20
CA ILE A 68 -2.91 11.02 -1.73
C ILE A 68 -1.78 12.05 -1.88
N GLY A 69 -1.92 12.94 -2.85
CA GLY A 69 -1.01 14.06 -3.07
C GLY A 69 -1.78 15.36 -3.27
N GLY A 70 -1.15 16.48 -2.96
CA GLY A 70 -1.65 17.80 -3.33
C GLY A 70 -1.19 18.15 -4.74
N GLY A 71 -2.12 18.54 -5.62
CA GLY A 71 -1.81 19.09 -6.94
C GLY A 71 -1.60 20.60 -6.86
N VAL A 72 -0.60 21.12 -7.57
CA VAL A 72 -0.46 22.56 -7.81
C VAL A 72 -1.17 22.87 -9.14
N PRO A 73 -2.27 23.65 -9.14
CA PRO A 73 -2.99 23.96 -10.37
C PRO A 73 -2.08 24.64 -11.39
N SER A 74 -2.10 24.16 -12.64
CA SER A 74 -1.36 24.75 -13.75
C SER A 74 -2.16 24.55 -15.04
N GLN A 75 -1.91 25.36 -16.08
CA GLN A 75 -2.59 25.15 -17.36
C GLN A 75 -1.99 23.97 -18.15
N VAL A 76 -0.72 23.64 -17.90
CA VAL A 76 -0.01 22.53 -18.53
C VAL A 76 1.00 21.97 -17.52
N PRO A 77 0.79 20.75 -16.98
CA PRO A 77 -0.40 19.92 -17.11
C PRO A 77 -1.61 20.47 -16.31
N ASP A 78 -2.81 20.33 -16.88
CA ASP A 78 -4.08 20.65 -16.19
C ASP A 78 -4.41 19.56 -15.16
N ILE A 79 -3.86 19.70 -13.95
CA ILE A 79 -4.05 18.77 -12.83
C ILE A 79 -5.35 19.12 -12.10
N ARG A 80 -6.25 18.13 -11.98
CA ARG A 80 -7.56 18.26 -11.35
C ARG A 80 -7.73 17.30 -10.19
N LEU A 81 -8.65 17.65 -9.27
CA LEU A 81 -9.02 16.75 -8.18
C LEU A 81 -9.65 15.48 -8.76
N GLY A 82 -9.13 14.32 -8.32
CA GLY A 82 -9.54 13.01 -8.83
C GLY A 82 -8.57 12.41 -9.84
N ASP A 83 -7.59 13.17 -10.33
CA ASP A 83 -6.54 12.65 -11.20
C ASP A 83 -5.65 11.64 -10.45
N VAL A 84 -5.25 10.59 -11.16
CA VAL A 84 -4.26 9.61 -10.69
C VAL A 84 -2.92 9.91 -11.34
N VAL A 85 -1.91 10.14 -10.49
CA VAL A 85 -0.54 10.41 -10.94
C VAL A 85 0.33 9.19 -10.66
N VAL A 86 1.10 8.77 -11.66
CA VAL A 86 2.08 7.68 -11.55
C VAL A 86 3.48 8.29 -11.67
N SER A 87 4.32 8.11 -10.65
CA SER A 87 5.71 8.55 -10.70
C SER A 87 6.53 7.65 -11.62
N MET A 88 7.52 8.23 -12.31
CA MET A 88 8.53 7.42 -13.01
C MET A 88 9.40 6.67 -12.00
N PRO A 89 9.88 5.45 -12.34
CA PRO A 89 10.80 4.68 -11.50
C PRO A 89 12.11 5.43 -11.19
#